data_AF-A0A7Y4VBE4-F1
#
_entry.id   AF-A0A7Y4VBE4-F1
#
_cell.length_a   1.000
_cell.length_b   1.000
_cell.length_c   1.000
_cell.angle_alpha   90.00
_cell.angle_beta   90.00
_cell.angle_gamma   90.00
#
_symmetry.space_group_name_H-M   'P 1'
#
loop_
_entity.id
_entity.type
_entity.pdbx_description
1 polymer ?
#
loop_
_entity_poly.entity_id
_entity_poly.type
_entity_poly.pdbx_seq_one_letter_code
_entity_poly.pdbx_strand_id
1 'polypeptide(L)'
;MRIFALETDIDKLNKSFLSPGEQIVLQARFHGFLFFMRALGATLLTLVLVGIGVGAGLAGIPLSIAVPALVLIWLWFVFRPLLRGFIDWQFDELLVTTEKIVVVNQSSIIRQEIKQMNLENLASVNALTQFGGIFPFGKLHFELKEGTGKGLRLRYIPQAQQACSIIGNCVVQFQRRQANTPHR
;
A
#
# COMPACT_ATOMS: atom_id res chain seq x y z
N MET A 1 -14.93 -21.38 7.40
CA MET A 1 -13.98 -21.09 6.29
C MET A 1 -14.12 -19.61 5.92
N ARG A 2 -13.04 -18.81 5.98
CA ARG A 2 -13.05 -17.40 5.54
C ARG A 2 -12.81 -17.37 4.03
N ILE A 3 -13.87 -17.13 3.23
CA ILE A 3 -13.79 -17.06 1.76
C ILE A 3 -13.22 -15.71 1.30
N PHE A 4 -13.34 -14.67 2.15
CA PHE A 4 -12.80 -13.34 1.91
C PHE A 4 -11.60 -13.09 2.82
N ALA A 5 -10.49 -12.67 2.24
CA ALA A 5 -9.30 -12.24 2.97
C ALA A 5 -9.35 -10.76 3.37
N LEU A 6 -10.34 -10.02 2.88
CA LEU A 6 -10.55 -8.62 3.22
C LEU A 6 -11.15 -8.50 4.63
N GLU A 7 -10.31 -8.20 5.62
CA GLU A 7 -10.81 -7.75 6.92
C GLU A 7 -11.11 -6.25 6.82
N THR A 8 -12.39 -5.87 6.95
CA THR A 8 -12.82 -4.46 6.88
C THR A 8 -12.58 -3.72 8.20
N ASP A 9 -12.50 -4.46 9.31
CA ASP A 9 -12.19 -3.93 10.64
C ASP A 9 -10.66 -3.87 10.84
N ILE A 10 -10.11 -2.72 10.47
CA ILE A 10 -8.67 -2.43 10.53
C ILE A 10 -8.17 -2.42 11.99
N ASP A 11 -8.98 -1.97 12.94
CA ASP A 11 -8.58 -1.93 14.34
C ASP A 11 -8.46 -3.32 14.93
N LYS A 12 -9.38 -4.23 14.57
CA LYS A 12 -9.30 -5.64 14.93
C LYS A 12 -8.11 -6.32 14.27
N LEU A 13 -7.82 -6.02 13.00
CA LEU A 13 -6.65 -6.53 12.31
C LEU A 13 -5.35 -6.08 13.01
N ASN A 14 -5.24 -4.78 13.33
CA ASN A 14 -4.09 -4.23 14.02
C ASN A 14 -3.87 -4.85 15.40
N LYS A 15 -4.94 -5.02 16.19
CA LYS A 15 -4.88 -5.70 17.48
C LYS A 15 -4.43 -7.16 17.36
N SER A 16 -4.75 -7.84 16.26
CA SER A 16 -4.32 -9.23 16.04
C SER A 16 -2.80 -9.37 15.86
N PHE A 17 -2.11 -8.29 15.51
CA PHE A 17 -0.65 -8.28 15.37
C PHE A 17 0.09 -7.95 16.66
N LEU A 18 -0.59 -7.53 17.74
CA LEU A 18 0.05 -7.11 18.97
C LEU A 18 0.29 -8.29 19.92
N SER A 19 1.53 -8.44 20.37
CA SER A 19 1.90 -9.27 21.51
C SER A 19 1.50 -8.60 22.83
N PRO A 20 1.39 -9.34 23.95
CA PRO A 20 1.10 -8.76 25.26
C PRO A 20 2.12 -7.66 25.63
N GLY A 21 1.63 -6.44 25.89
CA GLY A 21 2.47 -5.28 26.25
C GLY A 21 3.07 -4.52 25.05
N GLU A 22 2.88 -5.01 23.82
CA GLU A 22 3.30 -4.32 22.59
C GLU A 22 2.35 -3.16 22.28
N GLN A 23 2.91 -2.00 21.92
CA GLN A 23 2.13 -0.80 21.60
C GLN A 23 2.35 -0.38 20.13
N ILE A 24 1.31 0.20 19.54
CA ILE A 24 1.40 0.80 18.20
C ILE A 24 2.06 2.17 18.33
N VAL A 25 3.14 2.38 17.59
CA VAL A 25 3.93 3.62 17.57
C VAL A 25 3.55 4.48 16.37
N LEU A 26 3.33 3.86 15.22
CA LEU A 26 2.92 4.54 13.99
C LEU A 26 1.96 3.66 13.21
N GLN A 27 0.88 4.28 12.72
CA GLN A 27 0.02 3.71 11.70
C GLN A 27 -0.04 4.69 10.54
N ALA A 28 0.29 4.22 9.33
CA ALA A 28 0.26 5.05 8.14
C ALA A 28 -0.42 4.30 6.99
N ARG A 29 -1.41 4.95 6.37
CA ARG A 29 -2.03 4.48 5.12
C ARG A 29 -1.30 5.07 3.93
N PHE A 30 -1.31 4.35 2.80
CA PHE A 30 -0.67 4.83 1.59
C PHE A 30 -1.39 6.07 1.04
N HIS A 31 -0.62 7.04 0.54
CA HIS A 31 -1.14 8.30 0.06
C HIS A 31 -2.02 8.10 -1.19
N GLY A 32 -3.18 8.75 -1.22
CA GLY A 32 -4.17 8.63 -2.30
C GLY A 32 -3.70 9.07 -3.68
N PHE A 33 -2.53 9.71 -3.75
CA PHE A 33 -1.89 10.05 -5.03
C PHE A 33 -1.59 8.81 -5.88
N LEU A 34 -1.30 7.66 -5.26
CA LEU A 34 -1.14 6.39 -5.98
C LEU A 34 -2.42 6.03 -6.74
N PHE A 35 -3.57 6.12 -6.08
CA PHE A 35 -4.86 5.87 -6.67
C PHE A 35 -5.22 6.93 -7.70
N PHE A 36 -4.97 8.21 -7.40
CA PHE A 36 -5.23 9.33 -8.30
C PHE A 36 -4.55 9.16 -9.66
N MET A 37 -3.26 8.80 -9.69
CA MET A 37 -2.54 8.59 -10.96
C MET A 37 -3.09 7.42 -11.76
N ARG A 38 -3.52 6.34 -11.08
CA ARG A 38 -4.19 5.20 -11.73
C ARG A 38 -5.58 5.59 -12.27
N ALA A 39 -6.34 6.35 -11.49
CA ALA A 39 -7.67 6.85 -11.87
C ALA A 39 -7.59 7.84 -13.05
N LEU A 40 -6.56 8.68 -13.10
CA LEU A 40 -6.32 9.59 -14.21
C LEU A 40 -6.08 8.81 -15.52
N GLY A 41 -5.20 7.81 -15.50
CA GLY A 41 -4.97 6.92 -16.66
C GLY A 41 -6.23 6.17 -17.08
N ALA A 42 -7.01 5.65 -16.12
CA ALA A 42 -8.30 5.01 -16.36
C ALA A 42 -9.33 5.96 -17.00
N THR A 43 -9.35 7.22 -16.57
CA THR A 43 -10.23 8.26 -17.13
C THR A 43 -9.86 8.55 -18.58
N LEU A 44 -8.57 8.75 -18.88
CA LEU A 44 -8.10 8.98 -20.25
C LEU A 44 -8.44 7.81 -21.17
N LEU A 45 -8.20 6.57 -20.72
CA LEU A 45 -8.54 5.38 -21.51
C LEU A 45 -10.06 5.27 -21.72
N THR A 46 -10.86 5.63 -20.72
CA THR A 46 -12.33 5.67 -20.86
C THR A 46 -12.75 6.69 -21.93
N LEU A 47 -12.16 7.89 -21.94
CA LEU A 47 -12.43 8.90 -22.97
C LEU A 47 -12.06 8.41 -24.37
N VAL A 48 -10.95 7.68 -24.52
CA VAL A 48 -10.56 7.06 -25.79
C VAL A 48 -11.59 6.03 -26.24
N LEU A 49 -12.03 5.13 -25.35
CA LEU A 49 -13.03 4.11 -25.69
C LEU A 49 -14.38 4.73 -26.04
N VAL A 50 -14.79 5.80 -25.34
CA VAL A 50 -16.00 6.57 -25.68
C VAL A 50 -15.85 7.21 -27.05
N GLY A 51 -14.70 7.83 -27.35
CA GLY A 51 -14.41 8.40 -28.66
C GLY A 51 -14.48 7.37 -29.79
N ILE A 52 -13.96 6.15 -29.57
CA ILE A 52 -14.08 5.03 -30.50
C ILE A 52 -15.55 4.66 -30.72
N GLY A 53 -16.35 4.58 -29.65
CA GLY A 53 -17.79 4.29 -29.74
C GLY A 53 -18.57 5.34 -30.54
N VAL A 54 -18.29 6.62 -30.31
CA VAL A 54 -18.87 7.72 -31.08
C VAL A 54 -18.45 7.63 -32.55
N GLY A 55 -17.16 7.43 -32.82
CA GLY A 55 -16.63 7.29 -34.18
C GLY A 55 -17.24 6.10 -34.93
N ALA A 56 -17.42 4.96 -34.26
CA ALA A 56 -18.09 3.78 -34.81
C ALA A 56 -19.54 4.09 -35.20
N GLY A 57 -20.28 4.79 -34.35
CA GLY A 57 -21.65 5.23 -34.64
C GLY A 57 -21.72 6.15 -35.87
N LEU A 58 -20.80 7.12 -35.98
CA LEU A 58 -20.72 8.03 -37.14
C LEU A 58 -20.34 7.29 -38.44
N ALA A 59 -19.58 6.21 -38.35
CA ALA A 59 -19.24 5.35 -39.49
C ALA A 59 -20.37 4.36 -39.89
N GLY A 60 -21.53 4.42 -39.23
CA GLY A 60 -22.68 3.56 -39.51
C GLY A 60 -22.59 2.16 -38.88
N ILE A 61 -21.65 1.92 -37.95
CA ILE A 61 -21.58 0.66 -37.22
C ILE A 61 -22.75 0.59 -36.23
N PRO A 62 -23.53 -0.51 -36.19
CA PRO A 62 -24.63 -0.65 -35.24
C PRO A 62 -24.17 -0.52 -33.78
N LEU A 63 -24.70 0.46 -33.07
CA LEU A 63 -24.35 0.72 -31.66
C LEU A 63 -24.70 -0.46 -30.74
N SER A 64 -25.70 -1.26 -31.12
CA SER A 64 -26.07 -2.51 -30.42
C SER A 64 -24.95 -3.54 -30.37
N ILE A 65 -23.99 -3.48 -31.30
CA ILE A 65 -22.80 -4.36 -31.34
C ILE A 65 -21.60 -3.63 -30.74
N ALA A 66 -21.39 -2.37 -31.14
CA ALA A 66 -20.21 -1.60 -30.73
C ALA A 66 -20.17 -1.35 -29.21
N VAL A 67 -21.31 -1.00 -28.59
CA VAL A 67 -21.37 -0.65 -27.17
C VAL A 67 -21.05 -1.86 -26.27
N PRO A 68 -21.68 -3.04 -26.43
CA PRO A 68 -21.31 -4.20 -25.61
C PRO A 68 -19.84 -4.60 -25.75
N ALA A 69 -19.29 -4.56 -26.96
CA ALA A 69 -17.87 -4.86 -27.18
C ALA A 69 -16.96 -3.88 -26.42
N LEU A 70 -17.24 -2.57 -26.51
CA LEU A 70 -16.50 -1.55 -25.79
C LEU A 70 -16.65 -1.66 -24.27
N VAL A 71 -17.84 -2.04 -23.77
CA VAL A 71 -18.07 -2.29 -22.35
C VAL A 71 -17.23 -3.47 -21.86
N LEU A 72 -17.14 -4.56 -22.62
CA LEU A 72 -16.29 -5.71 -22.26
C LEU A 72 -14.80 -5.33 -22.21
N ILE A 73 -14.34 -4.54 -23.17
CA ILE A 73 -12.99 -3.98 -23.19
C ILE A 73 -12.79 -3.07 -21.96
N TRP A 74 -13.72 -2.18 -21.68
CA TRP A 74 -13.67 -1.27 -20.54
C TRP A 74 -13.61 -2.03 -19.21
N LEU A 75 -14.42 -3.08 -19.04
CA LEU A 75 -14.40 -3.92 -17.83
C LEU A 75 -13.03 -4.56 -17.61
N TRP A 76 -12.39 -5.04 -18.67
CA TRP A 76 -11.09 -5.71 -18.55
C TRP A 76 -9.94 -4.73 -18.31
N PHE A 77 -9.87 -3.65 -19.08
CA PHE A 77 -8.72 -2.75 -19.12
C PHE A 77 -8.84 -1.52 -18.22
N VAL A 78 -10.06 -1.10 -17.87
CA VAL A 78 -10.30 0.07 -17.01
C VAL A 78 -10.79 -0.36 -15.63
N PHE A 79 -11.90 -1.09 -15.57
CA PHE A 79 -12.55 -1.40 -14.29
C PHE A 79 -11.67 -2.26 -13.38
N ARG A 80 -11.11 -3.36 -13.88
CA ARG A 80 -10.30 -4.27 -13.04
C ARG A 80 -9.06 -3.58 -12.45
N PRO A 81 -8.23 -2.85 -13.22
CA PRO A 81 -7.11 -2.10 -12.64
C PRO A 81 -7.54 -0.99 -11.69
N LEU A 82 -8.65 -0.30 -11.99
CA LEU A 82 -9.18 0.76 -11.13
C LEU A 82 -9.65 0.22 -9.79
N LEU A 83 -10.43 -0.87 -9.80
CA LEU A 83 -10.89 -1.56 -8.60
C LEU A 83 -9.71 -2.05 -7.77
N ARG A 84 -8.71 -2.67 -8.40
CA ARG A 84 -7.47 -3.07 -7.69
C ARG A 84 -6.77 -1.88 -7.07
N GLY A 85 -6.61 -0.79 -7.82
CA GLY A 85 -5.98 0.43 -7.31
C GLY A 85 -6.73 1.07 -6.15
N PHE A 86 -8.06 0.98 -6.16
CA PHE A 86 -8.91 1.42 -5.05
C PHE A 86 -8.71 0.56 -3.81
N ILE A 87 -8.70 -0.77 -3.95
CA ILE A 87 -8.48 -1.70 -2.84
C ILE A 87 -7.07 -1.48 -2.24
N ASP A 88 -6.03 -1.43 -3.07
CA ASP A 88 -4.65 -1.16 -2.62
C ASP A 88 -4.63 0.15 -1.78
N TRP A 89 -5.25 1.23 -2.27
CA TRP A 89 -5.25 2.51 -1.56
C TRP A 89 -6.04 2.50 -0.25
N GLN A 90 -7.20 1.83 -0.23
CA GLN A 90 -8.09 1.83 0.91
C GLN A 90 -7.59 0.93 2.06
N PHE A 91 -6.91 -0.17 1.72
CA PHE A 91 -6.60 -1.25 2.67
C PHE A 91 -5.12 -1.53 2.86
N ASP A 92 -4.21 -1.01 2.03
CA ASP A 92 -2.78 -1.12 2.30
C ASP A 92 -2.41 -0.20 3.48
N GLU A 93 -1.68 -0.76 4.45
CA GLU A 93 -1.22 -0.02 5.61
C GLU A 93 0.15 -0.47 6.08
N LEU A 94 0.86 0.49 6.67
CA LEU A 94 2.09 0.30 7.43
C LEU A 94 1.78 0.48 8.91
N LEU A 95 2.00 -0.57 9.68
CA LEU A 95 1.90 -0.57 11.13
C LEU A 95 3.31 -0.74 11.71
N VAL A 96 3.68 0.14 12.61
CA VAL A 96 4.94 0.07 13.37
C VAL A 96 4.58 -0.04 14.83
N THR A 97 5.11 -1.06 15.48
CA THR A 97 4.94 -1.30 16.89
C THR A 97 6.26 -1.14 17.62
N THR A 98 6.23 -1.30 18.94
CA THR A 98 7.44 -1.30 19.77
C THR A 98 8.39 -2.47 19.48
N GLU A 99 7.94 -3.53 18.80
CA GLU A 99 8.71 -4.77 18.59
C GLU A 99 8.93 -5.12 17.11
N LYS A 100 8.01 -4.74 16.22
CA LYS A 100 8.05 -5.10 14.80
C LYS A 100 7.38 -4.08 13.89
N ILE A 101 7.65 -4.23 12.61
CA ILE A 101 6.99 -3.51 11.52
C ILE A 101 6.14 -4.52 10.76
N VAL A 102 4.87 -4.19 10.58
CA VAL A 102 3.90 -5.00 9.83
C VAL A 102 3.44 -4.18 8.63
N VAL A 103 3.53 -4.77 7.45
CA VAL A 103 3.02 -4.20 6.20
C VAL A 103 1.93 -5.10 5.68
N VAL A 104 0.72 -4.56 5.61
CA VAL A 104 -0.45 -5.24 5.08
C VAL A 104 -0.64 -4.76 3.64
N ASN A 105 -0.63 -5.70 2.68
CA ASN A 105 -0.91 -5.41 1.28
C ASN A 105 -2.16 -6.19 0.84
N GLN A 106 -3.24 -5.49 0.52
CA GLN A 106 -4.50 -6.05 0.08
C GLN A 106 -4.66 -5.90 -1.42
N SER A 107 -4.18 -6.88 -2.18
CA SER A 107 -4.22 -6.82 -3.65
C SER A 107 -5.58 -7.13 -4.29
N SER A 108 -6.48 -7.77 -3.55
CA SER A 108 -7.86 -8.09 -3.99
C SER A 108 -8.73 -8.46 -2.80
N ILE A 109 -10.03 -8.70 -3.00
CA ILE A 109 -10.95 -9.13 -1.92
C ILE A 109 -10.57 -10.53 -1.36
N ILE A 110 -9.82 -11.32 -2.14
CA ILE A 110 -9.49 -12.72 -1.84
C ILE A 110 -8.03 -12.89 -1.40
N ARG A 111 -7.13 -11.97 -1.78
CA ARG A 111 -5.69 -12.09 -1.54
C ARG A 111 -5.15 -10.93 -0.71
N GLN A 112 -4.73 -11.26 0.51
CA GLN A 112 -4.00 -10.40 1.44
C GLN A 112 -2.57 -10.94 1.62
N GLU A 113 -1.59 -10.05 1.65
CA GLU A 113 -0.18 -10.36 1.88
C GLU A 113 0.32 -9.53 3.06
N ILE A 114 0.62 -10.22 4.18
CA ILE A 114 1.12 -9.60 5.41
C ILE A 114 2.62 -9.88 5.50
N LYS A 115 3.41 -8.81 5.60
CA LYS A 115 4.87 -8.90 5.81
C LYS A 115 5.19 -8.37 7.19
N GLN A 116 5.89 -9.17 7.98
CA GLN A 116 6.33 -8.79 9.32
C GLN A 116 7.85 -8.76 9.37
N MET A 117 8.41 -7.74 9.99
CA MET A 117 9.85 -7.57 10.19
C MET A 117 10.09 -7.15 11.64
N ASN A 118 10.78 -7.99 12.42
CA ASN A 118 11.15 -7.63 13.79
C ASN A 118 12.13 -6.45 13.77
N LEU A 119 12.01 -5.52 14.73
CA LEU A 119 12.92 -4.38 14.84
C LEU A 119 14.36 -4.82 15.09
N GLU A 120 14.56 -6.00 15.70
CA GLU A 120 15.89 -6.60 15.90
C GLU A 120 16.63 -6.85 14.58
N ASN A 121 15.90 -7.09 13.49
CA ASN A 121 16.44 -7.43 12.18
C ASN A 121 16.64 -6.20 11.30
N LEU A 122 16.17 -5.03 11.76
CA LEU A 122 16.30 -3.79 11.02
C LEU A 122 17.69 -3.17 11.26
N ALA A 123 18.41 -2.91 10.17
CA ALA A 123 19.69 -2.24 10.20
C ALA A 123 19.50 -0.72 10.12
N SER A 124 18.70 -0.26 9.14
CA SER A 124 18.45 1.16 8.94
C SER A 124 17.07 1.40 8.31
N VAL A 125 16.56 2.63 8.48
CA VAL A 125 15.38 3.13 7.77
C VAL A 125 15.76 4.45 7.11
N ASN A 126 15.45 4.58 5.82
CA ASN A 126 15.75 5.77 5.03
C ASN A 126 14.47 6.33 4.39
N ALA A 127 14.30 7.65 4.46
CA ALA A 127 13.25 8.36 3.74
C ALA A 127 13.80 9.01 2.46
N LEU A 128 13.05 8.86 1.36
CA LEU A 128 13.35 9.53 0.10
C LEU A 128 12.14 10.34 -0.36
N THR A 129 12.36 11.59 -0.77
CA THR A 129 11.32 12.43 -1.37
C THR A 129 10.84 11.87 -2.71
N GLN A 130 9.56 12.07 -3.04
CA GLN A 130 9.03 11.82 -4.38
C GLN A 130 8.58 13.14 -5.02
N PHE A 131 8.58 13.20 -6.36
CA PHE A 131 8.12 14.36 -7.13
C PHE A 131 8.78 15.68 -6.70
N GLY A 132 10.11 15.66 -6.49
CA GLY A 132 10.85 16.85 -6.07
C GLY A 132 10.49 17.39 -4.69
N GLY A 133 9.72 16.65 -3.87
CA GLY A 133 9.27 17.10 -2.55
C GLY A 133 8.06 18.02 -2.58
N ILE A 134 7.38 18.16 -3.74
CA ILE A 134 6.19 19.02 -3.89
C ILE A 134 5.00 18.49 -3.06
N PHE A 135 4.91 17.18 -2.89
CA PHE A 135 3.84 16.55 -2.13
C PHE A 135 4.34 16.01 -0.78
N PRO A 136 3.49 16.00 0.27
CA PRO A 136 3.84 15.53 1.60
C PRO A 136 3.85 14.00 1.70
N PHE A 137 4.49 13.31 0.75
CA PHE A 137 4.69 11.87 0.77
C PHE A 137 6.02 11.47 0.13
N GLY A 138 6.50 10.27 0.47
CA GLY A 138 7.79 9.78 0.00
C GLY A 138 7.89 8.26 -0.03
N LYS A 139 9.12 7.77 -0.13
CA LYS A 139 9.46 6.36 -0.04
C LYS A 139 10.13 6.08 1.29
N LEU A 140 9.81 4.92 1.88
CA LEU A 140 10.55 4.36 2.99
C LEU A 140 11.32 3.14 2.49
N HIS A 141 12.62 3.13 2.75
CA HIS A 141 13.50 2.01 2.48
C HIS A 141 13.96 1.42 3.81
N PHE A 142 13.59 0.17 4.05
CA PHE A 142 14.01 -0.61 5.21
C PHE A 142 15.16 -1.51 4.80
N GLU A 143 16.31 -1.32 5.42
CA GLU A 143 17.47 -2.19 5.24
C GLU A 143 17.53 -3.16 6.41
N LEU A 144 17.63 -4.45 6.08
CA LEU A 144 17.76 -5.49 7.08
C LEU A 144 19.24 -5.77 7.35
N LYS A 145 19.53 -6.33 8.52
CA LYS A 145 20.86 -6.83 8.85
C LYS A 145 21.31 -7.90 7.86
N GLU A 146 22.62 -8.04 7.70
CA GLU A 146 23.20 -9.04 6.81
C GLU A 146 22.71 -10.44 7.15
N GLY A 147 22.36 -11.22 6.12
CA GLY A 147 21.86 -12.59 6.27
C GLY A 147 20.36 -12.71 6.59
N THR A 148 19.63 -11.63 6.88
CA THR A 148 18.20 -11.72 7.23
C THR A 148 17.26 -11.71 6.01
N GLY A 149 17.70 -11.18 4.88
CA GLY A 149 16.93 -11.19 3.63
C GLY A 149 17.03 -9.90 2.82
N LYS A 150 16.05 -9.67 1.94
CA LYS A 150 15.98 -8.45 1.10
C LYS A 150 15.24 -7.34 1.84
N GLY A 151 15.80 -6.13 1.80
CA GLY A 151 15.15 -4.94 2.32
C GLY A 151 13.79 -4.65 1.67
N LEU A 152 12.93 -3.95 2.41
CA LEU A 152 11.59 -3.59 1.97
C LEU A 152 11.55 -2.15 1.48
N ARG A 153 10.88 -1.90 0.36
CA ARG A 153 10.70 -0.54 -0.20
C ARG A 153 9.23 -0.22 -0.32
N LEU A 154 8.77 0.75 0.46
CA LEU A 154 7.40 1.27 0.40
C LEU A 154 7.42 2.63 -0.30
N ARG A 155 6.40 2.92 -1.09
CA ARG A 155 6.25 4.18 -1.84
C ARG A 155 4.97 4.86 -1.39
N TYR A 156 4.86 6.17 -1.63
CA TYR A 156 3.67 6.95 -1.29
C TYR A 156 3.33 6.92 0.21
N ILE A 157 4.33 6.85 1.09
CA ILE A 157 4.12 6.96 2.53
C ILE A 157 3.91 8.45 2.87
N PRO A 158 2.77 8.83 3.48
CA PRO A 158 2.54 10.21 3.94
C PRO A 158 3.63 10.62 4.93
N GLN A 159 4.11 11.87 4.82
CA GLN A 159 5.11 12.44 5.72
C GLN A 159 6.31 11.50 5.95
N ALA A 160 6.85 10.91 4.88
CA ALA A 160 7.84 9.83 4.96
C ALA A 160 9.06 10.16 5.84
N GLN A 161 9.49 11.42 5.88
CA GLN A 161 10.58 11.88 6.75
C GLN A 161 10.21 11.78 8.25
N GLN A 162 8.99 12.16 8.61
CA GLN A 162 8.48 12.04 9.99
C GLN A 162 8.28 10.57 10.36
N ALA A 163 7.72 9.77 9.43
CA ALA A 163 7.59 8.33 9.64
C ALA A 163 8.97 7.68 9.88
N CYS A 164 9.98 8.06 9.10
CA CYS A 164 11.36 7.58 9.25
C CYS A 164 11.98 7.98 10.59
N SER A 165 11.77 9.21 11.07
CA SER A 165 12.29 9.63 12.36
C SER A 165 11.62 8.90 13.52
N ILE A 166 10.29 8.70 13.46
CA ILE A 166 9.53 7.92 14.44
C ILE A 166 10.04 6.47 14.48
N ILE A 167 10.19 5.83 13.31
CA ILE A 167 10.70 4.46 13.21
C ILE A 167 12.13 4.38 13.74
N GLY A 168 13.01 5.31 13.36
CA GLY A 168 14.39 5.35 13.85
C GLY A 168 14.46 5.48 15.38
N ASN A 169 13.66 6.36 15.97
CA ASN A 169 13.56 6.49 17.42
C ASN A 169 13.04 5.21 18.08
N CYS A 170 12.06 4.54 17.46
CA CYS A 170 11.54 3.26 17.94
C CYS A 170 12.62 2.17 17.97
N VAL A 171 13.45 2.08 16.91
CA VAL A 171 14.59 1.14 16.85
C VAL A 171 15.60 1.42 17.96
N VAL A 172 15.96 2.69 18.17
CA VAL A 172 16.89 3.07 19.24
C VAL A 172 16.32 2.71 20.62
N GLN A 173 15.04 2.97 20.87
CA GLN A 173 14.39 2.61 22.12
C GLN A 173 14.34 1.09 22.32
N PHE A 174 14.04 0.32 21.27
CA PHE A 174 14.07 -1.13 21.29
C PHE A 174 15.47 -1.67 21.67
N GLN A 175 16.53 -1.16 21.03
CA GLN A 175 17.91 -1.54 21.34
C GLN A 175 18.30 -1.21 22.78
N ARG A 176 17.91 -0.03 23.30
CA ARG A 176 18.14 0.35 24.71
C ARG A 176 17.42 -0.59 25.68
N ARG A 177 16.18 -0.98 25.38
CA ARG A 177 15.43 -1.94 26.20
C ARG A 177 16.11 -3.30 26.21
N GLN A 178 16.59 -3.79 25.07
CA GLN A 178 17.34 -5.05 25.01
C GLN A 178 18.66 -4.96 25.81
N ALA A 179 19.43 -3.88 25.66
CA ALA A 179 20.69 -3.71 26.39
C ALA A 179 20.50 -3.61 27.92
N ASN A 180 19.38 -3.04 28.37
CA ASN A 180 19.06 -2.90 29.80
C ASN A 180 18.32 -4.10 30.38
N THR A 181 17.97 -5.11 29.57
CA THR A 181 17.37 -6.34 30.07
C THR A 181 18.50 -7.25 30.56
N PRO A 182 18.63 -7.51 31.87
CA PRO A 182 19.71 -8.36 32.38
C PRO A 182 19.57 -9.75 31.75
N HIS A 183 20.64 -10.21 31.09
CA HIS A 183 20.76 -11.59 30.63
C HIS A 183 20.57 -12.51 31.85
N ARG A 184 19.43 -13.20 31.91
CA ARG A 184 19.21 -14.33 32.80
C ARG A 184 19.71 -15.60 32.14
#